data_AF-A0A7C2NQE9-F1
#
_entry.id   AF-A0A7C2NQE9-F1
#
_cell.length_a   1.000
_cell.length_b   1.000
_cell.length_c   1.000
_cell.angle_alpha   90.00
_cell.angle_beta   90.00
_cell.angle_gamma   90.00
#
_symmetry.space_group_name_H-M   'P 1'
#
loop_
_entity.id
_entity.type
_entity.pdbx_description
1 polymer ?
#
loop_
_entity_poly.entity_id
_entity_poly.type
_entity_poly.pdbx_seq_one_letter_code
_entity_poly.pdbx_strand_id
1 'polypeptide(L)'
;MITESPGLPLLGLVLLLWFYTVWQSYVIEGTRARLEGLKEVWRETLSLDASWRYCPATRTVDRLLDASLAGLPRFSLHFLFAALILTAGKRGAVRLLVYEDLLRLPSTRLQTEAIGIVETATRYVALAAAKRSLLVWTLSPLFVAAFVVWSFKWQLKNALEGAPPGATQLARVRLRRKVLAPLIPIVISAPTT
;
A
#
# COMPACT_ATOMS: atom_id res chain seq x y z
N MET A 1 18.77 -31.37 24.54
CA MET A 1 17.46 -31.50 23.87
C MET A 1 17.10 -30.11 23.34
N ILE A 2 17.53 -29.77 22.12
CA ILE A 2 17.33 -28.44 21.55
C ILE A 2 16.00 -28.49 20.80
N THR A 3 15.03 -27.75 21.30
CA THR A 3 13.70 -27.56 20.72
C THR A 3 13.80 -26.62 19.51
N GLU A 4 14.40 -27.06 18.40
CA GLU A 4 14.27 -26.36 17.12
C GLU A 4 12.91 -26.67 16.51
N SER A 5 11.90 -26.04 17.09
CA SER A 5 10.53 -26.08 16.60
C SER A 5 10.44 -25.38 15.23
N PRO A 6 9.79 -25.99 14.22
CA PRO A 6 9.46 -25.34 12.95
C PRO A 6 8.48 -24.15 13.09
N GLY A 7 8.12 -23.73 14.31
CA GLY A 7 7.20 -22.63 14.61
C GLY A 7 7.78 -21.21 14.49
N LEU A 8 9.10 -21.04 14.42
CA LEU A 8 9.75 -19.73 14.26
C LEU A 8 9.31 -18.93 13.01
N PRO A 9 9.23 -19.52 11.80
CA PRO A 9 8.72 -18.82 10.62
C PRO A 9 7.21 -18.52 10.70
N LEU A 10 6.43 -19.38 11.37
CA LEU A 10 4.99 -19.18 11.55
C LEU A 10 4.72 -17.97 12.48
N LEU A 11 5.43 -17.90 13.60
CA LEU A 11 5.31 -16.76 14.53
C LEU A 11 5.70 -15.45 13.85
N GLY A 12 6.79 -15.45 13.06
CA GLY A 12 7.22 -14.28 12.29
C GLY A 12 6.17 -13.84 11.25
N LEU A 13 5.54 -14.79 10.56
CA LEU A 13 4.46 -14.49 9.61
C LEU A 13 3.23 -13.91 10.32
N VAL A 14 2.83 -14.47 11.46
CA VAL A 14 1.70 -13.98 12.25
C VAL A 14 1.96 -12.56 12.76
N LEU A 15 3.16 -12.28 13.28
CA LEU A 15 3.55 -10.95 13.72
C LEU A 15 3.56 -9.93 12.58
N LEU A 16 4.05 -10.32 11.40
CA LEU A 16 4.05 -9.47 10.22
C LEU A 16 2.62 -9.16 9.74
N LEU A 17 1.75 -10.17 9.68
CA LEU A 17 0.35 -10.00 9.32
C LEU A 17 -0.37 -9.10 10.33
N TRP A 18 -0.15 -9.33 11.63
CA TRP A 18 -0.72 -8.50 12.69
C TRP A 18 -0.25 -7.05 12.56
N PHE A 19 1.07 -6.81 12.46
CA PHE A 19 1.63 -5.47 12.25
C PHE A 19 1.04 -4.80 11.01
N TYR A 20 0.93 -5.53 9.91
CA TYR A 20 0.33 -5.03 8.68
C TYR A 20 -1.13 -4.62 8.91
N THR A 21 -1.95 -5.48 9.51
CA THR A 21 -3.37 -5.15 9.78
C THR A 21 -3.51 -3.92 10.68
N VAL A 22 -2.73 -3.82 11.76
CA VAL A 22 -2.76 -2.68 12.67
C VAL A 22 -2.31 -1.40 11.97
N TRP A 23 -1.23 -1.45 11.19
CA TRP A 23 -0.75 -0.31 10.41
C TRP A 23 -1.79 0.17 9.39
N GLN A 24 -2.42 -0.76 8.67
CA GLN A 24 -3.45 -0.44 7.69
C GLN A 24 -4.63 0.27 8.36
N SER A 25 -5.09 -0.24 9.52
CA SER A 25 -6.12 0.41 10.32
C SER A 25 -5.70 1.81 10.77
N TYR A 26 -4.46 1.99 11.26
CA TYR A 26 -3.94 3.30 11.65
C TYR A 26 -3.95 4.31 10.50
N VAL A 27 -3.50 3.90 9.31
CA VAL A 27 -3.51 4.78 8.12
C VAL A 27 -4.93 5.10 7.68
N ILE A 28 -5.84 4.13 7.68
CA ILE A 28 -7.25 4.34 7.32
C ILE A 28 -7.89 5.33 8.28
N GLU A 29 -7.77 5.09 9.58
CA GLU A 29 -8.42 5.92 10.61
C GLU A 29 -7.86 7.34 10.63
N GLY A 30 -6.53 7.48 10.55
CA GLY A 30 -5.89 8.79 10.45
C GLY A 30 -6.26 9.56 9.19
N THR A 31 -6.56 8.87 8.08
CA THR A 31 -7.03 9.53 6.85
C THR A 31 -8.52 9.85 6.92
N ARG A 32 -9.32 8.96 7.52
CA ARG A 32 -10.74 9.15 7.75
C ARG A 32 -10.99 10.40 8.59
N ALA A 33 -10.32 10.53 9.73
CA ALA A 33 -10.45 11.70 10.59
C ALA A 33 -10.14 13.02 9.87
N ARG A 34 -9.13 13.02 8.98
CA ARG A 34 -8.79 14.19 8.17
C ARG A 34 -9.85 14.52 7.13
N LEU A 35 -10.42 13.51 6.47
CA LEU A 35 -11.51 13.71 5.51
C LEU A 35 -12.81 14.15 6.18
N GLU A 36 -13.11 13.61 7.37
CA GLU A 36 -14.24 14.06 8.19
C GLU A 36 -14.06 15.52 8.62
N GLY A 37 -12.85 15.92 9.03
CA GLY A 37 -12.53 17.32 9.31
C GLY A 37 -12.69 18.23 8.09
N LEU A 38 -12.24 17.80 6.89
CA LEU A 38 -12.48 18.56 5.66
C LEU A 38 -13.97 18.71 5.33
N LYS A 39 -14.76 17.68 5.60
CA LYS A 39 -16.21 17.71 5.41
C LYS A 39 -16.89 18.67 6.38
N GLU A 40 -16.39 18.77 7.61
CA GLU A 40 -16.86 19.75 8.58
C GLU A 40 -16.54 21.18 8.14
N VAL A 41 -15.29 21.44 7.72
CA VAL A 41 -14.88 22.75 7.15
C VAL A 41 -15.73 23.13 5.93
N TRP A 42 -16.05 22.16 5.07
CA TRP A 42 -16.94 22.40 3.93
C TRP A 42 -18.34 22.81 4.38
N ARG A 43 -18.91 22.10 5.36
CA ARG A 43 -20.23 22.41 5.91
C ARG A 43 -20.26 23.77 6.60
N GLU A 44 -19.20 24.12 7.33
CA GLU A 44 -19.03 25.46 7.89
C GLU A 44 -19.01 26.52 6.80
N THR A 45 -18.27 26.29 5.70
CA THR A 45 -18.23 27.20 4.55
C THR A 45 -19.62 27.40 3.94
N LEU A 46 -20.38 26.32 3.73
CA LEU A 46 -21.76 26.38 3.27
C LEU A 46 -22.72 27.00 4.30
N SER A 47 -22.34 27.03 5.58
CA SER A 47 -23.19 27.62 6.61
C SER A 47 -23.20 29.16 6.54
N LEU A 48 -22.16 29.76 5.95
CA LEU A 48 -21.97 31.21 5.85
C LEU A 48 -23.02 31.91 4.99
N ASP A 49 -23.61 31.22 4.02
CA ASP A 49 -24.63 31.78 3.11
C ASP A 49 -25.66 30.71 2.71
N ALA A 50 -26.93 31.01 2.93
CA ALA A 50 -28.03 30.11 2.60
C ALA A 50 -28.11 29.79 1.10
N SER A 51 -27.74 30.74 0.23
CA SER A 51 -27.75 30.55 -1.23
C SER A 51 -26.77 29.45 -1.68
N TRP A 52 -25.70 29.22 -0.92
CA TRP A 52 -24.70 28.20 -1.24
C TRP A 52 -25.19 26.79 -0.91
N ARG A 53 -25.98 26.63 0.16
CA ARG A 53 -26.52 25.32 0.57
C ARG A 53 -27.45 24.69 -0.47
N TYR A 54 -28.20 25.51 -1.19
CA TYR A 54 -29.19 25.04 -2.15
C TYR A 54 -28.64 24.83 -3.57
N CYS A 55 -27.36 25.19 -3.81
CA CYS A 55 -26.75 25.02 -5.11
C CYS A 55 -26.56 23.52 -5.45
N PRO A 56 -27.01 23.02 -6.62
CA PRO A 56 -26.78 21.63 -7.01
C PRO A 56 -25.30 21.24 -7.08
N ALA A 57 -24.42 22.18 -7.45
CA ALA A 57 -22.99 21.94 -7.57
C ALA A 57 -22.28 21.71 -6.22
N THR A 58 -22.81 22.22 -5.11
CA THR A 58 -22.20 21.96 -3.78
C THR A 58 -22.38 20.50 -3.35
N ARG A 59 -23.44 19.84 -3.84
CA ARG A 59 -23.64 18.39 -3.64
C ARG A 59 -22.56 17.54 -4.27
N THR A 60 -21.89 18.03 -5.32
CA THR A 60 -20.78 17.31 -5.96
C THR A 60 -19.60 17.18 -5.01
N VAL A 61 -19.28 18.23 -4.24
CA VAL A 61 -18.23 18.20 -3.21
C VAL A 61 -18.57 17.21 -2.10
N ASP A 62 -19.81 17.25 -1.60
CA ASP A 62 -20.27 16.30 -0.57
C ASP A 62 -20.17 14.85 -1.06
N ARG A 63 -20.64 14.57 -2.28
CA ARG A 63 -20.55 13.23 -2.89
C ARG A 63 -19.11 12.77 -3.05
N LEU A 64 -18.19 13.66 -3.41
CA LEU A 64 -16.77 13.32 -3.54
C LEU A 64 -16.14 13.00 -2.19
N LEU A 65 -16.44 13.76 -1.15
CA LEU A 65 -15.96 13.49 0.21
C LEU A 65 -16.55 12.19 0.76
N ASP A 66 -17.85 11.95 0.57
CA ASP A 66 -18.51 10.71 0.97
C ASP A 66 -17.97 9.49 0.20
N ALA A 67 -17.77 9.62 -1.11
CA ALA A 67 -17.15 8.57 -1.91
C ALA A 67 -15.71 8.30 -1.47
N SER A 68 -14.95 9.34 -1.09
CA SER A 68 -13.59 9.20 -0.58
C SER A 68 -13.57 8.45 0.76
N LEU A 69 -14.47 8.80 1.68
CA LEU A 69 -14.63 8.13 2.97
C LEU A 69 -15.06 6.67 2.80
N ALA A 70 -16.04 6.40 1.94
CA ALA A 70 -16.50 5.04 1.65
C ALA A 70 -15.44 4.20 0.90
N GLY A 71 -14.56 4.85 0.15
CA GLY A 71 -13.47 4.22 -0.59
C GLY A 71 -12.25 3.85 0.26
N LEU A 72 -12.00 4.54 1.38
CA LEU A 72 -10.87 4.30 2.29
C LEU A 72 -10.66 2.84 2.72
N PRO A 73 -11.68 2.10 3.19
CA PRO A 73 -11.50 0.71 3.58
C PRO A 73 -11.24 -0.21 2.38
N ARG A 74 -11.59 0.21 1.15
CA ARG A 74 -11.49 -0.62 -0.06
C ARG A 74 -10.16 -0.55 -0.78
N PHE A 75 -9.18 0.22 -0.31
CA PHE A 75 -7.82 0.21 -0.90
C PHE A 75 -7.13 -1.13 -0.65
N SER A 76 -7.50 -2.14 -1.43
CA SER A 76 -6.76 -3.38 -1.60
C SER A 76 -5.64 -3.18 -2.60
N LEU A 77 -4.70 -4.13 -2.67
CA LEU A 77 -3.69 -4.21 -3.73
C LEU A 77 -4.31 -4.09 -5.14
N HIS A 78 -5.59 -4.48 -5.29
CA HIS A 78 -6.35 -4.41 -6.53
C HIS A 78 -6.79 -2.98 -6.87
N PHE A 79 -7.00 -2.11 -5.88
CA PHE A 79 -7.24 -0.68 -6.11
C PHE A 79 -5.97 0.05 -6.53
N LEU A 80 -4.81 -0.37 -6.04
CA LEU A 80 -3.51 0.14 -6.51
C LEU A 80 -3.29 -0.29 -7.97
N PHE A 81 -3.55 -1.56 -8.28
CA PHE A 81 -3.53 -2.07 -9.66
C PHE A 81 -4.57 -1.37 -10.55
N ALA A 82 -5.81 -1.18 -10.08
CA ALA A 82 -6.83 -0.44 -10.81
C ALA A 82 -6.45 1.03 -10.99
N ALA A 83 -5.80 1.67 -10.02
CA ALA A 83 -5.27 3.02 -10.13
C ALA A 83 -4.07 3.11 -11.08
N LEU A 84 -3.27 2.05 -11.20
CA LEU A 84 -2.19 1.94 -12.19
C LEU A 84 -2.75 1.67 -13.60
N ILE A 85 -3.81 0.86 -13.72
CA ILE A 85 -4.47 0.47 -14.97
C ILE A 85 -5.42 1.56 -15.49
N LEU A 86 -6.04 2.36 -14.61
CA LEU A 86 -6.76 3.57 -14.98
C LEU A 86 -5.75 4.53 -15.61
N THR A 87 -5.72 4.51 -16.94
CA THR A 87 -4.85 5.36 -17.75
C THR A 87 -4.95 6.81 -17.30
N ALA A 88 -3.81 7.52 -17.31
CA ALA A 88 -3.74 8.93 -16.90
C ALA A 88 -4.84 9.79 -17.56
N GLY A 89 -5.24 9.46 -18.80
CA GLY A 89 -6.33 10.11 -19.52
C GLY A 89 -7.72 9.98 -18.87
N LYS A 90 -8.09 8.79 -18.33
CA LYS A 90 -9.41 8.61 -17.67
C LYS A 90 -9.47 9.34 -16.33
N ARG A 91 -8.35 9.39 -15.60
CA ARG A 91 -8.21 10.19 -14.37
C ARG A 91 -8.28 11.69 -14.66
N GLY A 92 -7.66 12.13 -15.76
CA GLY A 92 -7.76 13.49 -16.26
C GLY A 92 -9.19 13.90 -16.60
N ALA A 93 -9.93 13.05 -17.33
CA ALA A 93 -11.31 13.32 -17.71
C ALA A 93 -12.26 13.44 -16.51
N VAL A 94 -12.17 12.53 -15.54
CA VAL A 94 -12.98 12.60 -14.30
C VAL A 94 -12.66 13.85 -13.51
N ARG A 95 -11.37 14.21 -13.41
CA ARG A 95 -10.95 15.45 -12.75
C ARG A 95 -11.54 16.66 -13.48
N LEU A 96 -11.46 16.71 -14.80
CA LEU A 96 -11.97 17.83 -15.59
C LEU A 96 -13.49 18.04 -15.40
N LEU A 97 -14.27 16.96 -15.40
CA LEU A 97 -15.72 17.01 -15.13
C LEU A 97 -16.03 17.55 -13.73
N VAL A 98 -15.26 17.15 -12.72
CA VAL A 98 -15.41 17.68 -11.36
C VAL A 98 -15.11 19.18 -11.34
N TYR A 99 -14.01 19.63 -11.96
CA TYR A 99 -13.68 21.05 -11.97
C TYR A 99 -14.71 21.89 -12.75
N GLU A 100 -15.24 21.39 -13.87
CA GLU A 100 -16.32 22.05 -14.59
C GLU A 100 -17.58 22.23 -13.72
N ASP A 101 -17.94 21.23 -12.93
CA ASP A 101 -19.05 21.36 -11.98
C ASP A 101 -18.75 22.34 -10.84
N LEU A 102 -17.51 22.39 -10.35
CA LEU A 102 -17.10 23.35 -9.33
C LEU A 102 -17.16 24.79 -9.85
N LEU A 103 -16.82 25.02 -11.12
CA LEU A 103 -16.91 26.36 -11.73
C LEU A 103 -18.35 26.88 -11.87
N ARG A 104 -19.36 26.01 -11.74
CA ARG A 104 -20.78 26.40 -11.70
C ARG A 104 -21.23 26.93 -10.35
N LEU A 105 -20.36 26.94 -9.34
CA LEU A 105 -20.68 27.48 -8.02
C LEU A 105 -20.91 29.00 -8.09
N PRO A 106 -21.86 29.54 -7.30
CA PRO A 106 -22.36 30.91 -7.44
C PRO A 106 -21.35 32.02 -7.16
N SER A 107 -20.26 31.74 -6.45
CA SER A 107 -19.25 32.76 -6.12
C SER A 107 -17.83 32.25 -6.33
N THR A 108 -16.93 33.13 -6.74
CA THR A 108 -15.49 32.85 -6.93
C THR A 108 -14.81 32.43 -5.63
N ARG A 109 -15.26 32.97 -4.49
CA ARG A 109 -14.82 32.53 -3.17
C ARG A 109 -15.19 31.07 -2.92
N LEU A 110 -16.45 30.69 -3.16
CA LEU A 110 -16.91 29.32 -2.96
C LEU A 110 -16.26 28.34 -3.93
N GLN A 111 -16.02 28.77 -5.17
CA GLN A 111 -15.24 27.99 -6.15
C GLN A 111 -13.83 27.69 -5.63
N THR A 112 -13.12 28.71 -5.15
CA THR A 112 -11.76 28.57 -4.62
C THR A 112 -11.71 27.63 -3.43
N GLU A 113 -12.62 27.80 -2.47
CA GLU A 113 -12.70 26.92 -1.29
C GLU A 113 -13.03 25.48 -1.68
N ALA A 114 -14.00 25.27 -2.56
CA ALA A 114 -14.40 23.93 -2.99
C ALA A 114 -13.27 23.22 -3.75
N ILE A 115 -12.55 23.92 -4.63
CA ILE A 115 -11.36 23.41 -5.32
C ILE A 115 -10.28 23.05 -4.29
N GLY A 116 -10.02 23.92 -3.32
CA GLY A 116 -9.02 23.69 -2.27
C GLY A 116 -9.34 22.44 -1.44
N ILE A 117 -10.60 22.24 -1.07
CA ILE A 117 -11.07 21.08 -0.31
C ILE A 117 -10.92 19.79 -1.14
N VAL A 118 -11.36 19.81 -2.40
CA VAL A 118 -11.25 18.63 -3.29
C VAL A 118 -9.79 18.25 -3.54
N GLU A 119 -8.91 19.23 -3.78
CA GLU A 119 -7.48 18.97 -3.93
C GLU A 119 -6.85 18.40 -2.66
N THR A 120 -7.20 18.96 -1.50
CA THR A 120 -6.67 18.51 -0.21
C THR A 120 -7.15 17.08 0.11
N ALA A 121 -8.43 16.79 -0.11
CA ALA A 121 -9.00 15.46 0.04
C ALA A 121 -8.29 14.45 -0.89
N THR A 122 -8.07 14.82 -2.15
CA THR A 122 -7.35 13.99 -3.14
C THR A 122 -5.92 13.70 -2.68
N ARG A 123 -5.21 14.70 -2.14
CA ARG A 123 -3.86 14.52 -1.59
C ARG A 123 -3.83 13.58 -0.39
N TYR A 124 -4.79 13.69 0.54
CA TYR A 124 -4.88 12.78 1.68
C TYR A 124 -5.12 11.34 1.24
N VAL A 125 -6.05 11.12 0.30
CA VAL A 125 -6.32 9.80 -0.26
C VAL A 125 -5.08 9.24 -0.99
N ALA A 126 -4.41 10.05 -1.80
CA ALA A 126 -3.21 9.63 -2.53
C ALA A 126 -2.05 9.28 -1.57
N LEU A 127 -1.85 10.08 -0.52
CA LEU A 127 -0.81 9.84 0.48
C LEU A 127 -1.12 8.61 1.33
N ALA A 128 -2.38 8.37 1.67
CA ALA A 128 -2.82 7.14 2.33
C ALA A 128 -2.55 5.91 1.45
N ALA A 129 -2.89 5.97 0.16
CA ALA A 129 -2.59 4.92 -0.80
C ALA A 129 -1.08 4.66 -0.92
N ALA A 130 -0.27 5.72 -1.01
CA ALA A 130 1.19 5.63 -1.07
C ALA A 130 1.81 5.02 0.20
N LYS A 131 1.34 5.41 1.39
CA LYS A 131 1.78 4.82 2.66
C LYS A 131 1.44 3.33 2.76
N ARG A 132 0.26 2.94 2.28
CA ARG A 132 -0.17 1.54 2.24
C ARG A 132 0.66 0.74 1.23
N SER A 133 1.00 1.31 0.07
CA SER A 133 1.81 0.63 -0.96
C SER A 133 3.28 0.52 -0.57
N LEU A 134 3.90 1.59 -0.04
CA LEU A 134 5.31 1.57 0.34
C LEU A 134 5.63 0.41 1.27
N LEU A 135 4.74 0.17 2.25
CA LEU A 135 4.94 -0.89 3.24
C LEU A 135 4.80 -2.30 2.64
N VAL A 136 3.93 -2.48 1.64
CA VAL A 136 3.86 -3.74 0.85
C VAL A 136 5.15 -3.95 0.08
N TRP A 137 5.64 -2.90 -0.60
CA TRP A 137 6.82 -2.98 -1.44
C TRP A 137 8.14 -3.08 -0.67
N THR A 138 8.21 -2.63 0.59
CA THR A 138 9.44 -2.74 1.40
C THR A 138 9.44 -3.98 2.28
N LEU A 139 8.33 -4.30 2.97
CA LEU A 139 8.31 -5.43 3.91
C LEU A 139 8.13 -6.78 3.22
N SER A 140 7.40 -6.85 2.10
CA SER A 140 7.20 -8.13 1.40
C SER A 140 8.49 -8.70 0.83
N PRO A 141 9.34 -7.94 0.10
CA PRO A 141 10.60 -8.48 -0.41
C PRO A 141 11.60 -8.82 0.69
N LEU A 142 11.66 -8.02 1.76
CA LEU A 142 12.53 -8.29 2.91
C LEU A 142 12.10 -9.59 3.62
N PHE A 143 10.80 -9.80 3.82
CA PHE A 143 10.30 -11.03 4.40
C PHE A 143 10.57 -12.25 3.51
N VAL A 144 10.33 -12.13 2.20
CA VAL A 144 10.64 -13.20 1.23
C VAL A 144 12.14 -13.52 1.24
N ALA A 145 13.02 -12.52 1.21
CA ALA A 145 14.46 -12.71 1.28
C ALA A 145 14.88 -13.40 2.59
N ALA A 146 14.35 -12.95 3.73
CA ALA A 146 14.63 -13.55 5.03
C ALA A 146 14.16 -15.01 5.11
N PHE A 147 12.97 -15.31 4.59
CA PHE A 147 12.41 -16.66 4.54
C PHE A 147 13.25 -17.59 3.64
N VAL A 148 13.65 -17.11 2.46
CA VAL A 148 14.54 -17.86 1.55
C VAL A 148 15.87 -18.16 2.23
N VAL A 149 16.52 -17.16 2.82
CA VAL A 149 17.79 -17.33 3.54
C VAL A 149 17.65 -18.32 4.69
N TRP A 150 16.57 -18.23 5.47
CA TRP A 150 16.29 -19.15 6.56
C TRP A 150 16.09 -20.58 6.07
N SER A 151 15.27 -20.79 5.03
CA SER A 151 15.04 -22.10 4.41
C SER A 151 16.34 -22.73 3.91
N PHE A 152 17.20 -21.94 3.25
CA PHE A 152 18.52 -22.40 2.80
C PHE A 152 19.43 -22.80 3.97
N LYS A 153 19.48 -22.00 5.04
CA LYS A 153 20.27 -22.34 6.24
C LYS A 153 19.80 -23.64 6.87
N TRP A 154 18.48 -23.84 6.96
CA TRP A 154 17.88 -25.05 7.52
C TRP A 154 18.20 -26.29 6.66
N GLN A 155 18.01 -26.20 5.34
CA GLN A 155 18.38 -27.29 4.42
C GLN A 155 19.87 -27.64 4.51
N LEU A 156 20.74 -26.62 4.57
CA LEU A 156 22.19 -26.82 4.69
C LEU A 156 22.57 -27.49 6.02
N LYS A 157 21.95 -27.07 7.13
CA LYS A 157 22.19 -27.66 8.46
C LYS A 157 21.82 -29.14 8.46
N ASN A 158 20.61 -29.48 8.01
CA ASN A 158 20.14 -30.87 7.96
C ASN A 158 21.01 -31.74 7.05
N ALA A 159 21.46 -31.19 5.92
CA ALA A 159 22.35 -31.91 4.99
C ALA A 159 23.75 -32.14 5.57
N LEU A 160 24.22 -31.29 6.48
CA LEU A 160 25.51 -31.45 7.17
C LEU A 160 25.42 -32.43 8.35
N GLU A 161 24.30 -32.44 9.06
CA GLU A 161 24.07 -33.34 10.21
C GLU A 161 23.74 -34.78 9.78
N GLY A 162 23.09 -34.97 8.63
CA GLY A 162 22.83 -36.29 8.04
C GLY A 162 24.02 -36.92 7.30
N ALA A 163 25.17 -36.25 7.25
CA ALA A 163 26.36 -36.78 6.58
C ALA A 163 27.10 -37.80 7.46
N PRO A 164 27.47 -38.99 6.94
CA PRO A 164 28.13 -40.02 7.73
C PRO A 164 29.47 -39.52 8.32
N PRO A 165 29.80 -39.90 9.56
CA PRO A 165 31.04 -39.49 10.23
C PRO A 165 32.23 -40.13 9.50
N GLY A 166 32.84 -39.37 8.58
CA GLY A 166 33.88 -39.87 7.67
C GLY A 166 33.80 -39.30 6.26
N ALA A 167 32.69 -38.64 5.89
CA ALA A 167 32.61 -37.85 4.67
C ALA A 167 33.56 -36.64 4.77
N THR A 168 34.78 -36.85 4.27
CA THR A 168 35.92 -35.93 4.17
C THR A 168 35.48 -34.51 3.82
N GLN A 169 36.21 -33.49 4.31
CA GLN A 169 35.93 -32.08 4.07
C GLN A 169 35.59 -31.74 2.59
N LEU A 170 36.13 -32.50 1.64
CA LEU A 170 35.83 -32.42 0.21
C LEU A 170 34.34 -32.66 -0.15
N ALA A 171 33.66 -33.57 0.55
CA ALA A 171 32.23 -33.85 0.37
C ALA A 171 31.38 -32.67 0.86
N ARG A 172 31.73 -32.03 1.99
CA ARG A 172 31.07 -30.80 2.47
C ARG A 172 31.28 -29.63 1.51
N VAL A 173 32.47 -29.48 0.92
CA VAL A 173 32.75 -28.44 -0.09
C VAL A 173 31.96 -28.69 -1.38
N ARG A 174 31.87 -29.96 -1.85
CA ARG A 174 31.05 -30.32 -3.01
C ARG A 174 29.56 -30.16 -2.77
N LEU A 175 29.06 -30.46 -1.56
CA LEU A 175 27.64 -30.28 -1.20
C LEU A 175 27.28 -28.80 -1.13
N ARG A 176 28.15 -27.97 -0.51
CA ARG A 176 28.02 -26.50 -0.57
C ARG A 176 27.98 -26.00 -2.02
N ARG A 177 28.88 -26.45 -2.89
CA ARG A 177 28.86 -26.07 -4.32
C ARG A 177 27.59 -26.51 -5.05
N LYS A 178 27.10 -27.73 -4.83
CA LYS A 178 25.86 -28.22 -5.49
C LYS A 178 24.60 -27.49 -5.01
N VAL A 179 24.55 -27.09 -3.74
CA VAL A 179 23.41 -26.33 -3.16
C VAL A 179 23.49 -24.84 -3.50
N LEU A 180 24.69 -24.27 -3.64
CA LEU A 180 24.91 -22.87 -4.05
C LEU A 180 24.87 -22.64 -5.58
N ALA A 181 25.15 -23.66 -6.40
CA ALA A 181 25.12 -23.55 -7.86
C ALA A 181 23.77 -23.09 -8.46
N PRO A 182 22.59 -23.52 -7.99
CA PRO A 182 21.32 -23.04 -8.53
C PRO A 182 20.95 -21.60 -8.12
N LEU A 183 21.74 -20.93 -7.27
CA LEU A 183 21.49 -19.54 -6.83
C LEU A 183 22.12 -18.48 -7.75
N ILE A 184 22.95 -18.86 -8.72
CA ILE A 184 23.68 -17.92 -9.58
C ILE A 184 22.86 -17.36 -10.77
N PRO A 185 21.85 -18.02 -11.36
CA PRO A 185 21.22 -17.45 -12.56
C PRO A 185 20.16 -16.36 -12.27
N ILE A 186 19.87 -16.00 -11.01
CA ILE A 186 18.84 -14.96 -10.71
C ILE A 186 19.43 -13.53 -10.72
N VAL A 187 20.76 -13.37 -10.81
CA VAL A 187 21.41 -12.03 -10.76
C VAL A 187 21.87 -11.52 -12.13
N ILE A 188 21.82 -12.32 -13.20
CA ILE A 188 22.31 -11.88 -14.52
C ILE A 188 21.32 -12.26 -15.62
N SER A 189 20.20 -11.54 -15.65
CA SER A 189 19.47 -11.32 -16.90
C SER A 189 18.99 -9.87 -16.91
N ALA A 190 19.96 -8.96 -16.95
CA ALA A 190 19.72 -7.60 -17.41
C ALA A 190 19.57 -7.66 -18.94
N PRO A 191 18.48 -7.14 -19.52
CA PRO A 191 18.33 -7.09 -20.97
C PRO A 191 19.33 -6.06 -21.53
N THR A 192 20.18 -6.50 -22.44
CA THR A 192 20.98 -5.61 -23.29
C THR A 192 20.09 -5.03 -24.39
N THR A 193 19.75 -3.76 -24.27
CA THR A 193 19.48 -2.85 -25.39
C THR A 193 20.14 -1.52 -25.09
#